data_AF-A0A2R2MNI1-F1
#
_entry.id   AF-A0A2R2MNI1-F1
#
_cell.length_a   1.000
_cell.length_b   1.000
_cell.length_c   1.000
_cell.angle_alpha   90.00
_cell.angle_beta   90.00
_cell.angle_gamma   90.00
#
_symmetry.space_group_name_H-M   'P 1'
#
loop_
_entity.id
_entity.type
_entity.pdbx_description
1 polymer ?
#
loop_
_entity_poly.entity_id
_entity_poly.type
_entity_poly.pdbx_seq_one_letter_code
_entity_poly.pdbx_strand_id
1 'polypeptide(L)'
;MKVRAQEIFSCHLATGATEPVNIDSVARKRAAECLENPVPDMFDMSQQQIFRLMKTDSYVRFLKSDMYKECVVAEMEGRHLPYQPEDSDEDKRK
;
A
#
# COMPACT_ATOMS: atom_id res chain seq x y z
N MET A 1 -13.21 -3.80 -14.48
CA MET A 1 -11.95 -3.02 -14.57
C MET A 1 -12.19 -1.54 -14.33
N LYS A 2 -13.14 -0.90 -15.04
CA LYS A 2 -13.39 0.55 -14.93
C LYS A 2 -13.75 1.07 -13.53
N VAL A 3 -14.71 0.42 -12.86
CA VAL A 3 -15.13 0.79 -11.50
C VAL A 3 -13.94 0.77 -10.54
N ARG A 4 -13.19 -0.34 -10.49
CA ARG A 4 -12.02 -0.48 -9.62
C ARG A 4 -10.91 0.54 -9.92
N ALA A 5 -10.67 0.85 -11.20
CA ALA A 5 -9.69 1.87 -11.57
C ALA A 5 -10.10 3.27 -11.06
N GLN A 6 -11.39 3.61 -11.15
CA GLN A 6 -11.93 4.86 -10.63
C GLN A 6 -11.84 4.94 -9.10
N GLU A 7 -12.19 3.85 -8.41
CA GLU A 7 -12.06 3.74 -6.94
C GLU A 7 -10.62 3.98 -6.50
N ILE A 8 -9.66 3.21 -7.04
CA ILE A 8 -8.22 3.36 -6.72
C ILE A 8 -7.76 4.80 -6.96
N PHE A 9 -8.12 5.38 -8.11
CA PHE A 9 -7.73 6.75 -8.42
C PHE A 9 -8.34 7.75 -7.43
N SER A 10 -9.63 7.63 -7.12
CA SER A 10 -10.33 8.54 -6.19
C SER A 10 -9.79 8.46 -4.76
N CYS A 11 -9.50 7.25 -4.27
CA CYS A 11 -9.03 7.03 -2.91
C CYS A 11 -7.58 7.44 -2.70
N HIS A 12 -6.73 7.32 -3.73
CA HIS A 12 -5.28 7.42 -3.54
C HIS A 12 -4.54 8.44 -4.42
N LEU A 13 -5.05 8.75 -5.62
CA LEU A 13 -4.33 9.56 -6.61
C LEU A 13 -5.00 10.91 -6.92
N ALA A 14 -6.30 11.04 -6.69
CA ALA A 14 -7.05 12.25 -6.98
C ALA A 14 -6.58 13.44 -6.12
N THR A 15 -6.75 14.65 -6.65
CA THR A 15 -6.62 15.87 -5.84
C THR A 15 -7.70 15.85 -4.77
N GLY A 16 -7.31 15.74 -3.50
CA GLY A 16 -8.25 15.59 -2.38
C GLY A 16 -8.63 14.13 -2.06
N ALA A 17 -7.85 13.16 -2.53
CA ALA A 17 -7.95 11.76 -2.14
C ALA A 17 -7.99 11.58 -0.61
N THR A 18 -8.79 10.62 -0.13
CA THR A 18 -8.94 10.31 1.31
C THR A 18 -7.70 9.65 1.90
N GLU A 19 -6.97 8.88 1.09
CA GLU A 19 -5.75 8.16 1.47
C GLU A 19 -4.65 8.43 0.43
N PRO A 20 -4.20 9.69 0.31
CA PRO A 20 -3.31 10.12 -0.77
C PRO A 20 -1.94 9.44 -0.65
N VAL A 21 -1.48 8.86 -1.75
CA VAL A 21 -0.17 8.21 -1.80
C VAL A 21 0.90 9.15 -2.36
N ASN A 22 2.14 9.01 -1.88
CA ASN A 22 3.26 9.86 -2.29
C ASN A 22 3.83 9.42 -3.64
N ILE A 23 3.34 10.03 -4.72
CA ILE A 23 3.81 9.85 -6.10
C ILE A 23 4.06 11.20 -6.78
N ASP A 24 4.90 11.21 -7.80
CA ASP A 24 5.13 12.40 -8.60
C ASP A 24 3.91 12.79 -9.47
N SER A 25 3.93 14.01 -9.99
CA SER A 25 2.85 14.54 -10.83
C SER A 25 2.70 13.82 -12.16
N VAL A 26 3.78 13.21 -12.68
CA VAL A 26 3.79 12.52 -13.98
C VAL A 26 3.03 11.20 -13.87
N ALA A 27 3.32 10.39 -12.84
CA ALA A 27 2.61 9.15 -12.57
C ALA A 27 1.12 9.39 -12.33
N ARG A 28 0.78 10.42 -11.55
CA ARG A 28 -0.62 10.83 -11.32
C ARG A 28 -1.34 11.22 -12.62
N LYS A 29 -0.70 12.03 -13.48
CA LYS A 29 -1.28 12.48 -14.76
C LYS A 29 -1.53 11.30 -15.69
N ARG A 30 -0.57 10.38 -15.82
CA ARG A 30 -0.72 9.18 -16.66
C ARG A 30 -1.89 8.32 -16.21
N ALA A 31 -2.02 8.06 -14.91
CA ALA A 31 -3.16 7.32 -14.38
C ALA A 31 -4.50 8.01 -14.67
N ALA A 32 -4.54 9.36 -14.59
CA ALA A 32 -5.74 10.14 -14.89
C ALA A 32 -6.16 10.05 -16.36
N GLU A 33 -5.20 10.10 -17.30
CA GLU A 33 -5.46 10.00 -18.74
C GLU A 33 -6.05 8.63 -19.13
N CYS A 34 -5.65 7.57 -18.43
CA CYS A 34 -6.17 6.22 -18.66
C CYS A 34 -7.54 5.95 -18.00
N LEU A 35 -8.13 6.87 -17.22
CA LEU A 35 -9.40 6.62 -16.52
C LEU A 35 -10.61 6.45 -17.45
N GLU A 36 -10.59 7.10 -18.61
CA GLU A 36 -11.68 6.99 -19.58
C GLU A 36 -11.76 5.57 -20.15
N ASN A 37 -10.60 5.03 -20.52
CA ASN A 37 -10.38 3.68 -21.05
C ASN A 37 -9.27 2.95 -20.26
N PRO A 38 -9.61 2.36 -19.09
CA PRO A 38 -8.65 1.72 -18.22
C PRO A 38 -7.93 0.54 -18.87
N VAL A 39 -6.61 0.50 -18.70
CA VAL A 39 -5.72 -0.57 -19.15
C VAL A 39 -5.06 -1.25 -17.95
N PRO A 40 -4.70 -2.54 -18.04
CA PRO A 40 -4.17 -3.30 -16.90
C PRO A 40 -2.93 -2.69 -16.23
N ASP A 41 -2.09 -1.98 -17.00
CA ASP A 41 -0.81 -1.39 -16.59
C ASP A 41 -0.89 0.10 -16.26
N MET A 42 -2.09 0.69 -16.21
CA MET A 42 -2.29 2.14 -16.03
C MET A 42 -1.70 2.68 -14.71
N PHE A 43 -1.49 1.82 -13.72
CA PHE A 43 -0.93 2.18 -12.42
C PHE A 43 0.52 1.73 -12.21
N ASP A 44 1.18 1.11 -13.19
CA ASP A 44 2.52 0.54 -13.03
C ASP A 44 3.54 1.56 -12.53
N MET A 45 3.50 2.78 -13.09
CA MET A 45 4.37 3.87 -12.65
C MET A 45 4.13 4.24 -11.18
N SER A 46 2.87 4.41 -10.80
CA SER A 46 2.48 4.76 -9.43
C SER A 46 2.86 3.64 -8.45
N GLN A 47 2.57 2.38 -8.82
CA GLN A 47 2.89 1.20 -8.03
C GLN A 47 4.40 1.06 -7.80
N GLN A 48 5.22 1.24 -8.84
CA GLN A 48 6.68 1.18 -8.71
C GLN A 48 7.24 2.28 -7.82
N GLN A 49 6.66 3.48 -7.84
CA GLN A 49 7.08 4.56 -6.95
C GLN A 49 6.75 4.25 -5.49
N ILE A 50 5.53 3.81 -5.21
CA ILE A 50 5.13 3.41 -3.84
C ILE A 50 5.94 2.22 -3.35
N PHE A 51 6.16 1.22 -4.19
CA PHE A 51 6.99 0.07 -3.83
C PHE A 51 8.41 0.50 -3.45
N ARG A 52 9.05 1.37 -4.26
CA ARG A 52 10.39 1.89 -3.94
C ARG A 52 10.39 2.69 -2.64
N LEU A 53 9.41 3.60 -2.47
CA LEU A 53 9.27 4.40 -1.26
C LEU A 53 9.16 3.52 -0.01
N MET A 54 8.26 2.53 -0.02
CA MET A 54 8.10 1.59 1.08
C MET A 54 9.37 0.80 1.32
N LYS A 55 9.98 0.26 0.25
CA LYS A 55 11.21 -0.53 0.34
C LYS A 55 12.35 0.25 1.01
N THR A 56 12.46 1.55 0.79
CA THR A 56 13.54 2.39 1.34
C THR A 56 13.22 3.00 2.70
N ASP A 57 11.95 3.06 3.11
CA ASP A 57 11.54 3.67 4.37
C ASP A 57 10.78 2.69 5.28
N SER A 58 9.48 2.49 5.05
CA SER A 58 8.63 1.70 5.94
C SER A 58 9.11 0.26 6.13
N TYR A 59 9.59 -0.38 5.06
CA TYR A 59 10.13 -1.74 5.12
C TYR A 59 11.42 -1.80 5.96
N VAL A 60 12.32 -0.82 5.81
CA VAL A 60 13.55 -0.75 6.60
C VAL A 60 13.24 -0.54 8.08
N ARG A 61 12.24 0.31 8.38
CA ARG A 61 11.76 0.52 9.77
C ARG A 61 11.08 -0.72 10.32
N PHE A 62 10.28 -1.42 9.51
CA PHE A 62 9.62 -2.68 9.87
C PHE A 62 10.64 -3.74 10.32
N LEU A 63 11.71 -3.96 9.56
CA LEU A 63 12.75 -4.94 9.93
C LEU A 63 13.48 -4.62 11.25
N LYS A 64 13.46 -3.35 11.69
CA LYS A 64 14.04 -2.91 12.97
C LYS A 64 13.02 -2.83 14.10
N SER A 65 11.73 -2.89 13.77
CA SER A 65 10.63 -2.77 14.72
C SER A 65 10.55 -3.98 15.64
N ASP A 66 9.96 -3.77 16.82
CA ASP A 66 9.75 -4.86 17.77
C ASP A 66 8.71 -5.86 17.23
N MET A 67 7.74 -5.40 16.44
CA MET A 67 6.80 -6.26 15.73
C MET A 67 7.50 -7.35 14.91
N TYR A 68 8.52 -6.99 14.13
CA TYR A 68 9.29 -7.99 13.38
C TYR A 68 10.15 -8.87 14.28
N LYS A 69 10.83 -8.31 15.28
CA LYS A 69 11.71 -9.07 16.18
C LYS A 69 10.93 -10.10 16.99
N GLU A 70 9.74 -9.75 17.47
CA GLU A 70 8.87 -10.66 18.22
C GLU A 70 8.42 -11.84 17.37
N CYS A 71 8.10 -11.60 16.10
CA CYS A 71 7.82 -12.68 15.14
C CYS A 71 9.03 -13.61 14.98
N VAL A 72 10.24 -13.07 14.83
CA VAL A 72 11.47 -13.86 14.70
C VAL A 72 11.72 -14.70 15.96
N VAL A 73 11.54 -14.12 17.16
CA VAL A 73 11.69 -14.86 18.42
C VAL A 73 10.64 -15.98 18.52
N ALA A 74 9.37 -15.68 18.19
CA ALA A 74 8.31 -16.68 18.20
C ALA A 74 8.62 -17.85 17.25
N GLU A 75 9.11 -17.56 16.04
CA GLU A 75 9.53 -18.56 15.07
C GLU A 75 10.68 -19.43 15.61
N MET A 76 11.72 -18.82 16.18
CA MET A 76 12.87 -19.54 16.76
C MET A 76 12.49 -20.45 17.93
N GLU A 77 11.47 -20.07 18.70
CA GLU A 77 10.96 -20.82 19.84
C GLU A 77 9.87 -21.83 19.47
N GLY A 78 9.50 -21.91 18.18
CA GLY A 78 8.40 -22.78 17.71
C GLY A 78 7.03 -22.35 18.24
N ARG A 79 6.89 -21.10 18.66
CA ARG A 79 5.63 -20.50 19.10
C ARG A 79 4.85 -19.95 17.91
N HIS A 80 3.56 -19.72 18.15
CA HIS A 80 2.70 -19.06 17.19
C HIS A 80 3.07 -17.58 17.00
N LEU A 81 2.86 -17.04 15.80
CA LEU A 81 3.16 -15.64 15.50
C LEU A 81 2.29 -14.70 16.35
N PRO A 82 2.88 -13.64 16.93
CA PRO A 82 2.19 -12.74 17.86
C PRO A 82 1.19 -11.78 17.20
N TYR A 83 1.29 -11.57 15.88
CA TYR A 83 0.40 -10.67 15.14
C TYR A 83 -0.40 -11.49 14.13
N GLN A 84 -1.60 -11.91 14.51
CA GLN A 84 -2.51 -12.61 13.60
C GLN A 84 -3.26 -11.61 12.72
N PRO A 85 -3.68 -12.01 11.50
CA PRO A 85 -4.53 -11.18 10.65
C PRO A 85 -5.82 -10.72 11.35
N GLU A 86 -6.33 -11.55 12.27
CA GLU A 86 -7.56 -11.31 13.06
C GLU A 86 -7.42 -10.16 14.07
N ASP A 87 -6.19 -9.80 14.44
CA ASP A 87 -5.89 -8.71 15.39
C ASP A 87 -5.75 -7.33 14.70
N SER A 88 -5.88 -7.27 13.37
CA SER A 88 -5.72 -6.02 12.61
C SER A 88 -6.93 -5.08 12.80
N ASP A 89 -6.65 -3.78 12.92
CA ASP A 89 -7.61 -2.70 13.25
C ASP A 89 -8.78 -2.49 12.24
N GLU A 90 -9.01 -3.40 11.30
CA GLU A 90 -10.12 -3.32 10.33
C GLU A 90 -11.50 -3.27 11.02
N ASP A 91 -11.66 -3.89 12.19
CA ASP A 91 -12.95 -3.89 12.91
C ASP A 91 -13.22 -2.62 13.73
N LYS A 92 -12.24 -1.68 13.84
CA LYS A 92 -12.43 -0.39 14.53
C LYS A 92 -12.87 0.75 13.61
N ARG A 93 -13.00 0.51 12.29
CA ARG A 93 -13.47 1.50 11.30
C ARG A 93 -14.96 1.35 10.92
N LYS A 94 -15.75 0.63 11.72
CA LYS A 94 -17.23 0.62 11.59
C LYS A 94 -17.88 1.70 12.45
#